data_AF-A0AA86PNG4-F1
#
_entry.id   AF-A0AA86PNG4-F1
#
_cell.length_a   1.000
_cell.length_b   1.000
_cell.length_c   1.000
_cell.angle_alpha   90.00
_cell.angle_beta   90.00
_cell.angle_gamma   90.00
#
_symmetry.space_group_name_H-M   'P 1'
#
loop_
_entity.id
_entity.type
_entity.pdbx_description
1 polymer ?
#
loop_
_entity_poly.entity_id
_entity_poly.type
_entity_poly.pdbx_seq_one_letter_code
_entity_poly.pdbx_strand_id
1 'polypeptide(L)'
;MLRKLLCLQPSISDVIDAVRQDDVKFISQNITATKQPENRQTDPERAVHSGFYPVHYAVYYDQPQVLQVLLPLQWNIFTESETVLKLTTTNRNYHATSNLDVAMLAIIAQNYKTATSILSAYPDLLNHRDEMNQTHLMITVHQPLTFEGQKFIKDNDLMFQFPQTDYIGLIFMKRRIDHLKLLLGFLKRNSEFIDEFYLQMLKTYAGQTIIQMVDETKTHGKILKEFAVVVAQQAVKYVSNEAVVNTFFEIHNDIEVRNKDIKISEMERMLDDGEIHHGTVM
;
A
#
# COMPACT_ATOMS: atom_id res chain seq x y z
N MET A 1 -40.76 -37.45 28.67
CA MET A 1 -40.55 -36.97 27.29
C MET A 1 -39.67 -35.72 27.32
N LEU A 2 -38.35 -35.90 27.37
CA LEU A 2 -37.40 -34.81 27.15
C LEU A 2 -37.36 -34.53 25.64
N ARG A 3 -38.11 -33.53 25.17
CA ARG A 3 -37.86 -32.94 23.85
C ARG A 3 -36.44 -32.38 23.93
N LYS A 4 -35.47 -33.07 23.32
CA LYS A 4 -34.18 -32.46 22.95
C LYS A 4 -34.54 -31.22 22.14
N LEU A 5 -34.44 -30.06 22.78
CA LEU A 5 -34.37 -28.79 22.06
C LEU A 5 -33.12 -28.92 21.20
N LEU A 6 -33.31 -29.31 19.95
CA LEU A 6 -32.29 -29.20 18.92
C LEU A 6 -31.96 -27.71 18.87
N CYS A 7 -30.88 -27.32 19.56
CA CYS A 7 -30.33 -25.99 19.44
C CYS A 7 -29.83 -25.91 18.00
N LEU A 8 -30.66 -25.33 17.14
CA LEU A 8 -30.29 -25.05 15.76
C LEU A 8 -29.00 -24.24 15.82
N GLN A 9 -27.94 -24.78 15.23
CA GLN A 9 -26.70 -24.03 15.08
C GLN A 9 -27.03 -22.79 14.24
N PRO A 10 -26.53 -21.60 14.63
CA PRO A 10 -26.76 -20.41 13.83
C PRO A 10 -26.14 -20.57 12.44
N SER A 11 -26.75 -19.95 11.45
CA SER A 11 -26.16 -19.89 10.12
C SER A 11 -24.92 -18.99 10.14
N ILE A 12 -24.02 -19.16 9.16
CA ILE A 12 -22.87 -18.26 8.99
C ILE A 12 -23.32 -16.81 8.76
N SER A 13 -24.47 -16.59 8.13
CA SER A 13 -25.04 -15.25 7.97
C SER A 13 -25.36 -14.61 9.31
N ASP A 14 -25.99 -15.36 10.23
CA ASP A 14 -26.34 -14.85 11.57
C ASP A 14 -25.07 -14.47 12.35
N VAL A 15 -24.01 -15.28 12.22
CA VAL A 15 -22.70 -15.00 12.84
C VAL A 15 -22.08 -13.73 12.25
N ILE A 16 -22.07 -13.57 10.92
CA ILE A 16 -21.50 -12.39 10.27
C ILE A 16 -22.27 -11.13 10.65
N ASP A 17 -23.61 -11.19 10.70
CA ASP A 17 -24.43 -10.06 11.12
C ASP A 17 -24.19 -9.70 12.59
N ALA A 18 -23.98 -10.69 13.47
CA ALA A 18 -23.57 -10.47 14.85
C ALA A 18 -22.18 -9.82 14.95
N VAL A 19 -21.21 -10.22 14.12
CA VAL A 19 -19.89 -9.55 14.06
C VAL A 19 -20.05 -8.08 13.70
N ARG A 20 -20.82 -7.76 12.67
CA ARG A 20 -21.04 -6.37 12.21
C ARG A 20 -21.74 -5.49 13.26
N GLN A 21 -22.45 -6.11 14.20
CA GLN A 21 -23.15 -5.43 15.30
C GLN A 21 -22.33 -5.40 16.60
N ASP A 22 -21.07 -5.86 16.59
CA ASP A 22 -20.23 -6.07 17.77
C ASP A 22 -20.91 -6.93 18.86
N ASP A 23 -21.77 -7.89 18.49
CA ASP A 23 -22.46 -8.76 19.47
C ASP A 23 -21.53 -9.86 20.00
N VAL A 24 -20.61 -9.44 20.88
CA VAL A 24 -19.63 -10.30 21.55
C VAL A 24 -20.27 -11.50 22.23
N LYS A 25 -21.47 -11.32 22.80
CA LYS A 25 -22.16 -12.39 23.54
C LYS A 25 -22.61 -13.47 22.58
N PHE A 26 -23.25 -13.11 21.47
CA PHE A 26 -23.66 -14.07 20.45
C PHE A 26 -22.46 -14.80 19.86
N ILE A 27 -21.38 -14.08 19.54
CA ILE A 27 -20.14 -14.66 19.00
C ILE A 27 -19.52 -15.65 19.98
N SER A 28 -19.44 -15.29 21.26
CA SER A 28 -18.87 -16.16 22.31
C SER A 28 -19.67 -17.46 22.48
N GLN A 29 -21.00 -17.38 22.41
CA GLN A 29 -21.89 -18.54 22.53
C GLN A 29 -21.85 -19.46 21.31
N ASN A 30 -21.47 -18.94 20.14
CA ASN A 30 -21.51 -19.64 18.87
C ASN A 30 -20.14 -19.74 18.20
N ILE A 31 -19.07 -19.77 19.01
CA ILE A 31 -17.68 -19.70 18.52
C ILE A 31 -17.32 -20.81 17.53
N THR A 32 -17.95 -21.99 17.62
CA THR A 32 -17.70 -23.10 16.68
C THR A 32 -18.15 -22.77 15.25
N ALA A 33 -19.26 -22.04 15.10
CA ALA A 33 -19.76 -21.62 13.79
C ALA A 33 -18.85 -20.58 13.12
N THR A 34 -17.96 -19.94 13.88
CA THR A 34 -17.04 -18.93 13.34
C THR A 34 -15.90 -19.51 12.49
N LYS A 35 -15.73 -20.83 12.46
CA LYS A 35 -14.70 -21.52 11.68
C LYS A 35 -15.13 -21.85 10.25
N GLN A 36 -16.21 -21.26 9.78
CA GLN A 36 -16.70 -21.45 8.42
C GLN A 36 -16.55 -20.13 7.65
N PRO A 37 -16.03 -20.17 6.41
CA PRO A 37 -15.99 -18.99 5.56
C PRO A 37 -17.39 -18.64 5.05
N GLU A 38 -17.58 -17.38 4.70
CA GLU A 38 -18.69 -16.91 3.89
C GLU A 38 -18.64 -17.56 2.51
N ASN A 39 -19.67 -18.31 2.14
CA ASN A 39 -19.75 -19.03 0.87
C ASN A 39 -20.77 -18.42 -0.10
N ARG A 40 -21.51 -17.39 0.31
CA ARG A 40 -22.39 -16.63 -0.58
C ARG A 40 -21.57 -15.86 -1.60
N GLN A 41 -22.16 -15.63 -2.76
CA GLN A 41 -21.56 -14.79 -3.79
C GLN A 41 -21.29 -13.39 -3.24
N THR A 42 -20.10 -12.85 -3.53
CA THR A 42 -19.70 -11.49 -3.15
C THR A 42 -20.74 -10.47 -3.64
N ASP A 43 -21.24 -9.66 -2.72
CA ASP A 43 -22.15 -8.54 -2.93
C ASP A 43 -21.65 -7.36 -2.08
N PRO A 44 -20.85 -6.45 -2.67
CA PRO A 44 -20.27 -5.33 -1.93
C PRO A 44 -21.31 -4.37 -1.35
N GLU A 45 -22.50 -4.26 -1.95
CA GLU A 45 -23.56 -3.38 -1.45
C GLU A 45 -24.25 -3.97 -0.22
N ARG A 46 -24.26 -5.31 -0.09
CA ARG A 46 -24.73 -6.04 1.10
C ARG A 46 -23.62 -6.46 2.05
N ALA A 47 -22.40 -5.94 1.83
CA ALA A 47 -21.22 -6.30 2.61
C ALA A 47 -20.89 -7.81 2.59
N VAL A 48 -21.37 -8.57 1.62
CA VAL A 48 -21.08 -10.01 1.51
C VAL A 48 -19.78 -10.18 0.74
N HIS A 49 -18.81 -10.89 1.34
CA HIS A 49 -17.48 -11.10 0.80
C HIS A 49 -17.20 -12.59 0.85
N SER A 50 -17.31 -13.27 -0.30
CA SER A 50 -16.98 -14.69 -0.40
C SER A 50 -15.56 -14.95 0.14
N GLY A 51 -15.38 -16.07 0.83
CA GLY A 51 -14.10 -16.49 1.40
C GLY A 51 -13.67 -15.70 2.65
N PHE A 52 -14.50 -14.79 3.16
CA PHE A 52 -14.23 -14.12 4.43
C PHE A 52 -14.68 -14.97 5.61
N TYR A 53 -13.84 -15.05 6.63
CA TYR A 53 -14.20 -15.58 7.94
C TYR A 53 -14.71 -14.45 8.84
N PRO A 54 -15.46 -14.75 9.91
CA PRO A 54 -15.90 -13.77 10.89
C PRO A 54 -14.78 -12.86 11.43
N VAL A 55 -13.54 -13.35 11.59
CA VAL A 55 -12.40 -12.50 12.00
C VAL A 55 -12.07 -11.43 10.94
N HIS A 56 -12.16 -11.74 9.65
CA HIS A 56 -11.94 -10.78 8.56
C HIS A 56 -12.99 -9.67 8.60
N TYR A 57 -14.25 -10.05 8.85
CA TYR A 57 -15.34 -9.10 9.08
C TYR A 57 -15.08 -8.20 10.28
N ALA A 58 -14.65 -8.75 11.42
CA ALA A 58 -14.39 -7.99 12.63
C ALA A 58 -13.27 -6.96 12.42
N VAL A 59 -12.22 -7.31 11.68
CA VAL A 59 -11.16 -6.38 11.30
C VAL A 59 -11.68 -5.30 10.35
N TYR A 60 -12.36 -5.70 9.27
CA TYR A 60 -12.78 -4.79 8.20
C TYR A 60 -13.79 -3.74 8.69
N TYR A 61 -14.67 -4.12 9.62
CA TYR A 61 -15.67 -3.24 10.23
C TYR A 61 -15.21 -2.56 11.54
N ASP A 62 -13.93 -2.69 11.92
CA ASP A 62 -13.37 -2.14 13.16
C ASP A 62 -14.21 -2.50 14.40
N GLN A 63 -14.39 -3.80 14.64
CA GLN A 63 -15.17 -4.36 15.76
C GLN A 63 -14.23 -4.89 16.84
N PRO A 64 -13.62 -4.02 17.67
CA PRO A 64 -12.51 -4.40 18.55
C PRO A 64 -12.92 -5.44 19.60
N GLN A 65 -14.16 -5.44 20.08
CA GLN A 65 -14.58 -6.35 21.14
C GLN A 65 -14.79 -7.77 20.59
N VAL A 66 -15.46 -7.90 19.44
CA VAL A 66 -15.54 -9.17 18.72
C VAL A 66 -14.15 -9.64 18.28
N LEU A 67 -13.29 -8.73 17.82
CA LEU A 67 -11.93 -9.07 17.41
C LEU A 67 -11.11 -9.64 18.58
N GLN A 68 -11.26 -9.12 19.81
CA GLN A 68 -10.60 -9.69 21.00
C GLN A 68 -10.99 -11.15 21.26
N VAL A 69 -12.22 -11.56 20.91
CA VAL A 69 -12.69 -12.93 21.05
C VAL A 69 -12.19 -13.82 19.91
N LEU A 70 -12.25 -13.34 18.67
CA LEU A 70 -11.95 -14.14 17.49
C LEU A 70 -10.45 -14.28 17.21
N LEU A 71 -9.68 -13.22 17.42
CA LEU A 71 -8.29 -13.14 16.98
C LEU A 71 -7.38 -14.23 17.61
N PRO A 72 -7.46 -14.55 18.92
CA PRO A 72 -6.67 -15.64 19.50
C PRO A 72 -6.92 -17.02 18.87
N LEU A 73 -8.07 -17.19 18.20
CA LEU A 73 -8.49 -18.46 17.60
C LEU A 73 -8.30 -18.50 16.09
N GLN A 74 -8.16 -17.34 15.43
CA GLN A 74 -8.27 -17.21 13.98
C GLN A 74 -7.22 -16.28 13.33
N TRP A 75 -6.20 -15.83 14.06
CA TRP A 75 -5.19 -14.90 13.51
C TRP A 75 -4.43 -15.47 12.29
N ASN A 76 -4.33 -16.80 12.17
CA ASN A 76 -3.66 -17.50 11.08
C ASN A 76 -4.62 -18.04 10.02
N ILE A 77 -5.87 -17.56 10.01
CA ILE A 77 -6.82 -17.82 8.92
C ILE A 77 -6.65 -16.71 7.88
N PHE A 78 -6.67 -17.11 6.60
CA PHE A 78 -6.49 -16.22 5.46
C PHE A 78 -7.76 -16.20 4.60
N THR A 79 -7.96 -15.14 3.81
CA THR A 79 -9.09 -15.07 2.87
C THR A 79 -8.99 -16.17 1.81
N GLU A 80 -10.10 -16.84 1.50
CA GLU A 80 -10.10 -17.98 0.56
C GLU A 80 -10.37 -17.59 -0.89
N SER A 81 -10.91 -16.41 -1.13
CA SER A 81 -11.21 -15.95 -2.48
C SER A 81 -10.95 -14.47 -2.64
N GLU A 82 -10.62 -14.07 -3.87
CA GLU A 82 -10.59 -12.68 -4.26
C GLU A 82 -11.96 -12.03 -4.05
N THR A 83 -11.96 -10.75 -3.68
CA THR A 83 -13.20 -10.01 -3.44
C THR A 83 -13.02 -8.52 -3.75
N VAL A 84 -14.14 -7.80 -3.83
CA VAL A 84 -14.14 -6.34 -3.97
C VAL A 84 -14.59 -5.73 -2.66
N LEU A 85 -13.70 -4.93 -2.07
CA LEU A 85 -13.93 -4.23 -0.81
C LEU A 85 -14.28 -2.76 -1.10
N LYS A 86 -15.39 -2.27 -0.55
CA LYS A 86 -15.80 -0.87 -0.67
C LYS A 86 -15.22 -0.07 0.50
N LEU A 87 -14.12 0.63 0.25
CA LEU A 87 -13.40 1.38 1.27
C LEU A 87 -14.22 2.57 1.76
N THR A 88 -14.65 2.55 3.01
CA THR A 88 -15.50 3.60 3.61
C THR A 88 -14.82 4.97 3.60
N THR A 89 -13.50 5.02 3.80
CA THR A 89 -12.72 6.26 3.86
C THR A 89 -12.62 7.02 2.53
N THR A 90 -12.63 6.29 1.41
CA THR A 90 -12.42 6.87 0.08
C THR A 90 -13.60 6.68 -0.87
N ASN A 91 -14.59 5.88 -0.47
CA ASN A 91 -15.68 5.38 -1.30
C ASN A 91 -15.18 4.75 -2.62
N ARG A 92 -14.01 4.11 -2.60
CA ARG A 92 -13.42 3.42 -3.74
C ARG A 92 -13.50 1.92 -3.54
N ASN A 93 -13.61 1.21 -4.65
CA ASN A 93 -13.48 -0.24 -4.67
C ASN A 93 -11.99 -0.61 -4.64
N TYR A 94 -11.66 -1.57 -3.79
CA TYR A 94 -10.36 -2.21 -3.71
C TYR A 94 -10.52 -3.68 -4.11
N HIS A 95 -9.75 -4.11 -5.10
CA HIS A 95 -9.71 -5.52 -5.51
C HIS A 95 -8.75 -6.25 -4.59
N ALA A 96 -9.32 -6.97 -3.62
CA ALA A 96 -8.59 -7.79 -2.67
C ALA A 96 -8.33 -9.17 -3.29
N THR A 97 -7.08 -9.59 -3.24
CA THR A 97 -6.60 -10.92 -3.61
C THR A 97 -7.05 -11.96 -2.57
N SER A 98 -6.92 -13.25 -2.88
CA SER A 98 -7.03 -14.27 -1.84
C SER A 98 -5.76 -14.29 -0.98
N ASN A 99 -5.78 -15.12 0.07
CA ASN A 99 -4.66 -15.32 0.99
C ASN A 99 -4.25 -14.05 1.75
N LEU A 100 -5.17 -13.12 2.03
CA LEU A 100 -4.91 -11.97 2.89
C LEU A 100 -5.00 -12.38 4.36
N ASP A 101 -4.04 -11.94 5.17
CA ASP A 101 -4.13 -12.04 6.62
C ASP A 101 -4.94 -10.89 7.24
N VAL A 102 -5.26 -11.05 8.53
CA VAL A 102 -6.01 -10.06 9.31
C VAL A 102 -5.31 -8.70 9.41
N ALA A 103 -3.98 -8.62 9.40
CA ALA A 103 -3.26 -7.35 9.43
C ALA A 103 -3.31 -6.64 8.07
N MET A 104 -3.18 -7.37 6.96
CA MET A 104 -3.34 -6.84 5.60
C MET A 104 -4.74 -6.26 5.41
N LEU A 105 -5.78 -6.95 5.87
CA LEU A 105 -7.15 -6.44 5.83
C LEU A 105 -7.32 -5.16 6.67
N ALA A 106 -6.67 -5.09 7.84
CA ALA A 106 -6.69 -3.88 8.67
C ALA A 106 -6.01 -2.69 7.95
N ILE A 107 -4.91 -2.93 7.22
CA ILE A 107 -4.24 -1.92 6.39
C ILE A 107 -5.16 -1.46 5.25
N ILE A 108 -5.82 -2.39 4.57
CA ILE A 108 -6.78 -2.07 3.50
C ILE A 108 -7.94 -1.24 4.06
N ALA A 109 -8.41 -1.52 5.28
CA ALA A 109 -9.44 -0.73 5.95
C ALA A 109 -8.91 0.62 6.52
N GLN A 110 -7.62 0.95 6.35
CA GLN A 110 -6.94 2.10 6.98
C GLN A 110 -7.00 2.11 8.51
N ASN A 111 -7.23 0.96 9.12
CA ASN A 111 -7.22 0.80 10.56
C ASN A 111 -5.82 0.43 11.06
N TYR A 112 -4.90 1.38 10.91
CA TYR A 112 -3.48 1.19 11.24
C TYR A 112 -3.23 0.89 12.72
N LYS A 113 -4.13 1.34 13.61
CA LYS A 113 -4.06 1.03 15.05
C LYS A 113 -4.34 -0.46 15.30
N THR A 114 -5.38 -1.00 14.66
CA THR A 114 -5.70 -2.43 14.72
C THR A 114 -4.60 -3.25 14.06
N ALA A 115 -4.10 -2.83 12.88
CA ALA A 115 -2.98 -3.50 12.21
C ALA A 115 -1.73 -3.58 13.11
N THR A 116 -1.35 -2.47 13.77
CA THR A 116 -0.22 -2.44 14.72
C THR A 116 -0.44 -3.42 15.88
N SER A 117 -1.66 -3.43 16.45
CA SER A 117 -2.00 -4.30 17.57
C SER A 117 -1.92 -5.78 17.18
N ILE A 118 -2.38 -6.13 15.97
CA ILE A 118 -2.31 -7.49 15.42
C ILE A 118 -0.84 -7.89 15.21
N LEU A 119 -0.04 -7.09 14.50
CA LEU A 119 1.37 -7.43 14.21
C LEU A 119 2.23 -7.50 15.48
N SER A 120 1.92 -6.69 16.48
CA SER A 120 2.59 -6.75 17.79
C SER A 120 2.27 -8.05 18.54
N ALA A 121 1.04 -8.55 18.42
CA ALA A 121 0.61 -9.79 19.06
C ALA A 121 1.04 -11.05 18.29
N TYR A 122 1.14 -10.97 16.96
CA TYR A 122 1.44 -12.08 16.05
C TYR A 122 2.53 -11.69 15.04
N PRO A 123 3.79 -11.56 15.50
CA PRO A 123 4.90 -11.08 14.65
C PRO A 123 5.20 -11.99 13.45
N ASP A 124 4.82 -13.27 13.50
CA ASP A 124 4.97 -14.22 12.39
C ASP A 124 4.24 -13.74 11.12
N LEU A 125 3.18 -12.94 11.27
CA LEU A 125 2.46 -12.35 10.14
C LEU A 125 3.31 -11.36 9.34
N LEU A 126 4.37 -10.75 9.90
CA LEU A 126 5.19 -9.77 9.18
C LEU A 126 5.82 -10.34 7.90
N ASN A 127 6.04 -11.65 7.84
CA ASN A 127 6.63 -12.32 6.68
C ASN A 127 5.56 -12.87 5.71
N HIS A 128 4.28 -12.75 6.06
CA HIS A 128 3.18 -13.23 5.23
C HIS A 128 3.09 -12.45 3.93
N ARG A 129 2.66 -13.16 2.88
CA ARG A 129 2.46 -12.62 1.53
C ARG A 129 1.15 -13.12 0.98
N ASP A 130 0.41 -12.24 0.32
CA ASP A 130 -0.84 -12.60 -0.35
C ASP A 130 -0.59 -13.46 -1.61
N GLU A 131 -1.67 -13.83 -2.31
CA GLU A 131 -1.58 -14.62 -3.55
C GLU A 131 -0.76 -13.94 -4.66
N MET A 132 -0.68 -12.61 -4.66
CA MET A 132 0.11 -11.81 -5.60
C MET A 132 1.51 -11.47 -5.06
N ASN A 133 1.95 -12.19 -4.02
CA ASN A 133 3.25 -12.02 -3.37
C ASN A 133 3.47 -10.63 -2.73
N GLN A 134 2.40 -9.92 -2.40
CA GLN A 134 2.41 -8.60 -1.77
C GLN A 134 2.61 -8.73 -0.26
N THR A 135 3.49 -7.90 0.30
CA THR A 135 3.67 -7.77 1.75
C THR A 135 2.79 -6.67 2.34
N HIS A 136 2.72 -6.57 3.67
CA HIS A 136 2.04 -5.46 4.36
C HIS A 136 2.52 -4.10 3.87
N LEU A 137 3.83 -3.92 3.65
CA LEU A 137 4.38 -2.70 3.08
C LEU A 137 3.80 -2.40 1.69
N MET A 138 3.75 -3.39 0.80
CA MET A 138 3.22 -3.20 -0.56
C MET A 138 1.73 -2.83 -0.56
N ILE A 139 0.95 -3.43 0.34
CA ILE A 139 -0.50 -3.15 0.46
C ILE A 139 -0.75 -1.67 0.78
N THR A 140 0.12 -1.03 1.57
CA THR A 140 -0.03 0.40 1.91
C THR A 140 0.01 1.33 0.68
N VAL A 141 0.71 0.93 -0.40
CA VAL A 141 0.87 1.75 -1.63
C VAL A 141 -0.44 1.92 -2.39
N HIS A 142 -1.39 1.00 -2.24
CA HIS A 142 -2.64 1.10 -3.00
C HIS A 142 -3.53 2.26 -2.56
N GLN A 143 -3.23 2.90 -1.42
CA GLN A 143 -4.01 4.00 -0.86
C GLN A 143 -3.13 5.25 -0.66
N PRO A 144 -3.72 6.45 -0.54
CA PRO A 144 -2.96 7.63 -0.12
C PRO A 144 -2.40 7.43 1.29
N LEU A 145 -1.15 7.82 1.50
CA LEU A 145 -0.44 7.60 2.74
C LEU A 145 -0.81 8.68 3.76
N THR A 146 -1.59 8.31 4.77
CA THR A 146 -1.94 9.19 5.89
C THR A 146 -0.77 9.32 6.88
N PHE A 147 -0.89 10.25 7.84
CA PHE A 147 0.09 10.38 8.92
C PHE A 147 0.15 9.09 9.77
N GLU A 148 -1.01 8.51 10.06
CA GLU A 148 -1.15 7.24 10.78
C GLU A 148 -0.51 6.09 10.01
N GLY A 149 -0.68 6.05 8.68
CA GLY A 149 -0.02 5.06 7.82
C GLY A 149 1.51 5.18 7.85
N GLN A 150 2.05 6.40 7.82
CA GLN A 150 3.50 6.61 7.98
C GLN A 150 4.00 6.16 9.34
N LYS A 151 3.25 6.46 10.40
CA LYS A 151 3.58 6.02 11.76
C LYS A 151 3.57 4.49 11.85
N PHE A 152 2.54 3.84 11.31
CA PHE A 152 2.42 2.39 11.24
C PHE A 152 3.61 1.73 10.55
N ILE A 153 3.98 2.22 9.36
CA ILE A 153 5.13 1.68 8.61
C ILE A 153 6.43 1.78 9.41
N LYS A 154 6.63 2.89 10.15
CA LYS A 154 7.82 3.11 10.98
C LYS A 154 7.81 2.25 12.24
N ASP A 155 6.70 2.23 12.97
CA ASP A 155 6.59 1.55 14.26
C ASP A 155 6.67 0.02 14.14
N ASN A 156 6.35 -0.53 12.96
CA ASN A 156 6.42 -1.97 12.68
C ASN A 156 7.59 -2.33 11.76
N ASP A 157 8.54 -1.42 11.55
CA ASP A 157 9.76 -1.65 10.75
C ASP A 157 9.49 -2.20 9.34
N LEU A 158 8.32 -1.92 8.76
CA LEU A 158 7.91 -2.53 7.49
C LEU A 158 8.81 -2.13 6.33
N MET A 159 9.48 -0.97 6.41
CA MET A 159 10.45 -0.53 5.41
C MET A 159 11.57 -1.55 5.20
N PHE A 160 11.97 -2.33 6.21
CA PHE A 160 13.01 -3.34 6.05
C PHE A 160 12.62 -4.49 5.12
N GLN A 161 11.33 -4.62 4.77
CA GLN A 161 10.86 -5.58 3.78
C GLN A 161 11.16 -5.12 2.35
N PHE A 162 11.33 -3.81 2.11
CA PHE A 162 11.38 -3.27 0.75
C PHE A 162 12.38 -3.98 -0.19
N PRO A 163 13.60 -4.38 0.24
CA PRO A 163 14.58 -5.00 -0.67
C PRO A 163 14.08 -6.28 -1.35
N GLN A 164 13.20 -7.02 -0.69
CA GLN A 164 12.69 -8.33 -1.13
C GLN A 164 11.30 -8.23 -1.76
N THR A 165 10.92 -7.04 -2.22
CA THR A 165 9.57 -6.76 -2.70
C THR A 165 9.58 -5.99 -4.01
N ASP A 166 8.39 -5.74 -4.53
CA ASP A 166 8.15 -4.85 -5.65
C ASP A 166 7.62 -3.47 -5.23
N TYR A 167 7.98 -3.04 -4.01
CA TYR A 167 7.47 -1.81 -3.40
C TYR A 167 7.77 -0.57 -4.25
N ILE A 168 8.98 -0.45 -4.82
CA ILE A 168 9.36 0.70 -5.63
C ILE A 168 8.59 0.71 -6.96
N GLY A 169 8.49 -0.43 -7.64
CA GLY A 169 7.68 -0.55 -8.85
C GLY A 169 6.23 -0.11 -8.62
N LEU A 170 5.61 -0.59 -7.53
CA LEU A 170 4.27 -0.18 -7.12
C LEU A 170 4.15 1.32 -6.87
N ILE A 171 5.12 1.94 -6.19
CA ILE A 171 5.11 3.39 -5.93
C ILE A 171 4.98 4.17 -7.23
N PHE A 172 5.77 3.82 -8.24
CA PHE A 172 5.77 4.53 -9.53
C PHE A 172 4.51 4.23 -10.35
N MET A 173 4.10 2.96 -10.45
CA MET A 173 2.87 2.58 -11.15
C MET A 173 1.63 3.27 -10.55
N LYS A 174 1.57 3.44 -9.22
CA LYS A 174 0.47 4.10 -8.51
C LYS A 174 0.68 5.60 -8.32
N ARG A 175 1.82 6.16 -8.77
CA ARG A 175 2.21 7.58 -8.60
C ARG A 175 2.14 8.05 -7.14
N ARG A 176 2.67 7.26 -6.21
CA ARG A 176 2.62 7.47 -4.74
C ARG A 176 3.82 8.25 -4.21
N ILE A 177 3.77 9.56 -4.41
CA ILE A 177 4.86 10.48 -4.06
C ILE A 177 5.12 10.58 -2.56
N ASP A 178 4.07 10.43 -1.77
CA ASP A 178 4.11 10.28 -0.32
C ASP A 178 4.97 9.07 0.13
N HIS A 179 4.76 7.90 -0.47
CA HIS A 179 5.57 6.71 -0.22
C HIS A 179 7.02 6.88 -0.68
N LEU A 180 7.24 7.53 -1.84
CA LEU A 180 8.60 7.83 -2.31
C LEU A 180 9.36 8.72 -1.31
N LYS A 181 8.71 9.75 -0.76
CA LYS A 181 9.31 10.59 0.30
C LYS A 181 9.64 9.80 1.55
N LEU A 182 8.76 8.88 1.96
CA LEU A 182 9.00 8.01 3.10
C LEU A 182 10.23 7.11 2.87
N LEU A 183 10.33 6.50 1.69
CA LEU A 183 11.47 5.68 1.29
C LEU A 183 12.78 6.48 1.24
N LEU A 184 12.79 7.68 0.65
CA LEU A 184 13.97 8.55 0.67
C LEU A 184 14.40 8.91 2.10
N GLY A 185 13.44 9.18 2.98
CA GLY A 185 13.71 9.40 4.40
C GLY A 185 14.35 8.18 5.07
N PHE A 186 13.91 6.97 4.72
CA PHE A 186 14.49 5.71 5.21
C PHE A 186 15.93 5.53 4.71
N LEU A 187 16.18 5.66 3.40
CA LEU A 187 17.51 5.48 2.80
C LEU A 187 18.55 6.47 3.30
N LYS A 188 18.14 7.71 3.63
CA LYS A 188 19.04 8.71 4.26
C LYS A 188 19.57 8.26 5.63
N ARG A 189 18.82 7.40 6.34
CA ARG A 189 19.22 6.88 7.66
C ARG A 189 19.83 5.48 7.59
N ASN A 190 19.52 4.71 6.55
CA ASN A 190 19.96 3.33 6.38
C ASN A 190 20.62 3.19 4.99
N SER A 191 21.84 3.72 4.88
CA SER A 191 22.56 3.80 3.59
C SER A 191 22.98 2.43 3.03
N GLU A 192 22.97 1.39 3.86
CA GLU A 192 23.26 0.01 3.48
C GLU A 192 22.24 -0.55 2.48
N PHE A 193 21.02 0.01 2.41
CA PHE A 193 19.98 -0.46 1.48
C PHE A 193 20.00 0.24 0.11
N ILE A 194 21.00 1.07 -0.17
CA ILE A 194 21.06 1.86 -1.40
C ILE A 194 21.32 0.98 -2.62
N ASP A 195 22.06 -0.12 -2.46
CA ASP A 195 22.34 -1.04 -3.55
C ASP A 195 21.07 -1.79 -3.97
N GLU A 196 20.30 -2.33 -3.02
CA GLU A 196 19.02 -2.98 -3.32
C GLU A 196 18.00 -2.00 -3.88
N PHE A 197 18.02 -0.76 -3.38
CA PHE A 197 17.24 0.33 -3.93
C PHE A 197 17.57 0.55 -5.41
N TYR A 198 18.86 0.65 -5.76
CA TYR A 198 19.32 0.83 -7.14
C TYR A 198 18.95 -0.36 -8.03
N LEU A 199 19.16 -1.59 -7.56
CA LEU A 199 18.79 -2.81 -8.28
C LEU A 199 17.28 -2.84 -8.61
N GLN A 200 16.42 -2.37 -7.70
CA GLN A 200 15.00 -2.26 -7.98
C GLN A 200 14.66 -1.17 -9.00
N MET A 201 15.39 -0.04 -9.01
CA MET A 201 15.19 1.01 -10.01
C MET A 201 15.51 0.57 -11.44
N LEU A 202 16.39 -0.41 -11.59
CA LEU A 202 16.72 -1.01 -12.89
C LEU A 202 15.68 -2.03 -13.37
N LYS A 203 14.73 -2.45 -12.52
CA LYS A 203 13.65 -3.34 -12.94
C LYS A 203 12.80 -2.68 -14.02
N THR A 204 12.35 -3.48 -14.97
CA THR A 204 11.53 -3.03 -16.09
C THR A 204 10.06 -3.39 -15.88
N TYR A 205 9.18 -2.43 -16.17
CA TYR A 205 7.73 -2.58 -16.18
C TYR A 205 7.22 -2.06 -17.52
N ALA A 206 6.42 -2.86 -18.23
CA ALA A 206 5.92 -2.53 -19.56
C ALA A 206 7.02 -2.08 -20.56
N GLY A 207 8.22 -2.66 -20.46
CA GLY A 207 9.35 -2.36 -21.34
C GLY A 207 10.17 -1.12 -20.95
N GLN A 208 9.83 -0.43 -19.87
CA GLN A 208 10.58 0.73 -19.37
C GLN A 208 11.16 0.45 -17.98
N THR A 209 12.37 0.92 -17.71
CA THR A 209 12.91 0.91 -16.34
C THR A 209 12.17 1.93 -15.48
N ILE A 210 12.20 1.77 -14.16
CA ILE A 210 11.63 2.79 -13.25
C ILE A 210 12.30 4.15 -13.47
N ILE A 211 13.60 4.15 -13.79
CA ILE A 211 14.35 5.36 -14.15
C ILE A 211 13.75 6.06 -15.39
N GLN A 212 13.35 5.30 -16.41
CA GLN A 212 12.70 5.87 -17.59
C GLN A 212 11.31 6.42 -17.25
N MET A 213 10.52 5.68 -16.46
CA MET A 213 9.20 6.15 -16.00
C MET A 213 9.28 7.44 -15.19
N VAL A 214 10.35 7.58 -14.41
CA VAL A 214 10.67 8.77 -13.64
C VAL A 214 10.82 10.00 -14.55
N ASP A 215 11.61 9.90 -15.63
CA ASP A 215 11.92 11.01 -16.55
C ASP A 215 10.67 11.54 -17.27
N GLU A 216 9.74 10.64 -17.63
CA GLU A 216 8.50 11.02 -18.32
C GLU A 216 7.54 11.84 -17.44
N THR A 217 7.63 11.70 -16.11
CA THR A 217 6.74 12.39 -15.19
C THR A 217 7.27 13.79 -14.84
N LYS A 218 7.11 14.74 -15.77
CA LYS A 218 7.46 16.18 -15.62
C LYS A 218 7.03 16.79 -14.27
N THR A 219 5.97 16.26 -13.67
CA THR A 219 5.36 16.69 -12.40
C THR A 219 6.21 16.44 -11.14
N HIS A 220 7.26 15.60 -11.21
CA HIS A 220 8.02 15.17 -10.02
C HIS A 220 9.43 15.75 -9.93
N GLY A 221 9.81 16.68 -10.80
CA GLY A 221 11.19 17.13 -10.97
C GLY A 221 11.95 17.50 -9.68
N LYS A 222 11.29 18.08 -8.67
CA LYS A 222 11.95 18.37 -7.38
C LYS A 222 12.32 17.11 -6.59
N ILE A 223 11.41 16.16 -6.48
CA ILE A 223 11.61 14.93 -5.70
C ILE A 223 12.59 14.01 -6.42
N LEU A 224 12.53 13.98 -7.75
CA LEU A 224 13.49 13.26 -8.58
C LEU A 224 14.90 13.86 -8.49
N LYS A 225 15.02 15.18 -8.33
CA LYS A 225 16.32 15.82 -8.03
C LYS A 225 16.82 15.44 -6.65
N GLU A 226 15.98 15.50 -5.62
CA GLU A 226 16.37 15.06 -4.27
C GLU A 226 16.79 13.58 -4.26
N PHE A 227 16.09 12.77 -5.02
CA PHE A 227 16.39 11.38 -5.26
C PHE A 227 17.75 11.18 -5.95
N ALA A 228 17.98 11.88 -7.06
CA ALA A 228 19.24 11.84 -7.78
C ALA A 228 20.40 12.28 -6.87
N VAL A 229 20.20 13.30 -6.03
CA VAL A 229 21.22 13.72 -5.05
C VAL A 229 21.51 12.63 -4.03
N VAL A 230 20.48 11.98 -3.45
CA VAL A 230 20.68 10.89 -2.46
C VAL A 230 21.41 9.71 -3.09
N VAL A 231 21.02 9.32 -4.30
CA VAL A 231 21.69 8.24 -5.05
C VAL A 231 23.11 8.65 -5.41
N ALA A 232 23.33 9.86 -5.96
CA ALA A 232 24.64 10.34 -6.38
C ALA A 232 25.64 10.44 -5.21
N GLN A 233 25.23 11.02 -4.08
CA GLN A 233 26.08 11.16 -2.89
C GLN A 233 26.62 9.83 -2.39
N GLN A 234 25.88 8.74 -2.65
CA GLN A 234 26.20 7.42 -2.17
C GLN A 234 26.87 6.59 -3.27
N ALA A 235 26.48 6.79 -4.53
CA ALA A 235 27.16 6.29 -5.72
C ALA A 235 28.63 6.74 -5.78
N VAL A 236 28.98 7.91 -5.24
CA VAL A 236 30.38 8.36 -5.07
C VAL A 236 31.23 7.33 -4.30
N LYS A 237 30.63 6.54 -3.40
CA LYS A 237 31.33 5.43 -2.72
C LYS A 237 31.58 4.21 -3.63
N TYR A 238 30.84 4.10 -4.74
CA TYR A 238 30.88 2.99 -5.70
C TYR A 238 31.52 3.38 -7.05
N VAL A 239 32.08 4.61 -7.17
CA VAL A 239 32.69 5.20 -8.39
C VAL A 239 33.85 4.37 -8.98
N SER A 240 34.24 3.26 -8.39
CA SER A 240 35.07 2.25 -9.07
C SER A 240 34.36 1.50 -10.21
N ASN A 241 33.05 1.68 -10.43
CA ASN A 241 32.31 1.08 -11.54
C ASN A 241 31.87 2.12 -12.59
N GLU A 242 32.70 2.31 -13.62
CA GLU A 242 32.58 3.31 -14.69
C GLU A 242 31.23 3.26 -15.45
N ALA A 243 30.66 2.07 -15.64
CA ALA A 243 29.38 1.91 -16.37
C ALA A 243 28.18 2.50 -15.61
N VAL A 244 28.20 2.45 -14.28
CA VAL A 244 27.15 3.01 -13.42
C VAL A 244 27.24 4.53 -13.43
N VAL A 245 28.46 5.04 -13.36
CA VAL A 245 28.76 6.47 -13.40
C VAL A 245 28.30 7.09 -14.72
N ASN A 246 28.60 6.44 -15.85
CA ASN A 246 28.22 6.93 -17.18
C ASN A 246 26.70 6.98 -17.37
N THR A 247 25.98 5.90 -17.04
CA THR A 247 24.51 5.89 -17.09
C THR A 247 23.89 7.00 -16.24
N PHE A 248 24.45 7.24 -15.04
CA PHE A 248 23.95 8.28 -14.14
C PHE A 248 24.20 9.69 -14.68
N PHE A 249 25.39 9.95 -15.25
CA PHE A 249 25.70 11.24 -15.88
C PHE A 249 24.87 11.49 -17.13
N GLU A 250 24.58 10.47 -17.94
CA GLU A 250 23.69 10.57 -19.09
C GLU A 250 22.29 10.99 -18.65
N ILE A 251 21.72 10.33 -17.63
CA ILE A 251 20.41 10.70 -17.08
C ILE A 251 20.42 12.13 -16.51
N HIS A 252 21.46 12.50 -15.76
CA HIS A 252 21.52 13.83 -15.14
C HIS A 252 21.67 14.94 -16.20
N ASN A 253 22.50 14.74 -17.21
CA ASN A 253 22.71 15.70 -18.28
C ASN A 253 21.45 15.86 -19.15
N ASP A 254 20.76 14.76 -19.47
CA ASP A 254 19.49 14.80 -20.21
C ASP A 254 18.42 15.59 -19.43
N ILE A 255 18.33 15.40 -18.11
CA ILE A 255 17.41 16.15 -17.25
C ILE A 255 17.75 17.65 -17.24
N GLU A 256 19.03 18.03 -17.21
CA GLU A 256 19.42 19.45 -17.22
C GLU A 256 19.16 20.13 -18.56
N VAL A 257 19.46 19.46 -19.68
CA VAL A 257 19.25 19.98 -21.03
C VAL A 257 17.75 20.16 -21.29
N ARG A 258 16.92 19.14 -21.03
CA ARG A 258 15.46 19.23 -21.25
C ARG A 258 14.79 20.29 -20.37
N ASN A 259 15.29 20.52 -19.15
CA ASN A 259 14.77 21.59 -18.28
C ASN A 259 15.11 22.99 -18.80
N LYS A 260 16.21 23.17 -19.54
CA LYS A 260 16.52 24.42 -20.22
C LYS A 260 15.57 24.64 -21.40
N ASP A 261 15.32 23.60 -22.20
CA ASP A 261 14.42 23.69 -23.36
C ASP A 261 12.96 23.94 -22.97
N ILE A 262 12.50 23.36 -21.85
CA ILE A 262 11.16 23.64 -21.30
C ILE A 262 11.04 25.09 -20.84
N LYS A 263 12.06 25.64 -20.16
CA LYS A 263 12.06 27.05 -19.76
C LYS A 263 12.10 28.01 -20.95
N ILE A 264 12.84 27.65 -22.01
CA ILE A 264 12.90 28.44 -23.25
C ILE A 264 11.54 28.44 -23.94
N SER A 265 10.92 27.26 -24.11
CA SER A 265 9.60 27.16 -24.75
C SER A 265 8.46 27.81 -23.94
N GLU A 266 8.50 27.77 -22.61
CA GLU A 266 7.57 28.53 -21.76
C GLU A 266 7.81 30.05 -21.87
N MET A 267 9.06 30.50 -21.93
CA MET A 267 9.39 31.91 -22.18
C MET A 267 8.95 32.38 -23.58
N GLU A 268 9.14 31.57 -24.62
CA GLU A 268 8.69 31.85 -25.98
C GLU A 268 7.17 31.94 -26.05
N ARG A 269 6.45 31.03 -25.38
CA ARG A 269 4.99 31.06 -25.30
C ARG A 269 4.46 32.27 -24.54
N MET A 270 5.14 32.69 -23.46
CA MET A 270 4.82 33.92 -22.74
C MET A 270 5.11 35.19 -23.55
N LEU A 271 6.05 35.13 -24.50
CA LEU A 271 6.33 36.23 -25.43
C LEU A 271 5.29 36.26 -26.56
N ASP A 272 4.80 35.11 -27.02
CA ASP A 272 3.76 35.00 -28.05
C ASP A 272 2.36 35.34 -27.54
N ASP A 273 2.04 34.98 -26.28
CA ASP A 273 0.76 35.32 -25.62
C ASP A 273 0.74 36.75 -25.04
N GLY A 274 1.87 37.47 -25.14
CA GLY A 274 1.99 38.87 -24.77
C GLY A 274 1.46 39.79 -25.87
N GLU A 275 0.16 40.10 -25.84
CA GLU A 275 -0.34 41.35 -26.40
C GLU A 275 0.42 42.52 -25.78
N ILE A 276 1.48 42.96 -26.45
CA ILE A 276 2.06 44.29 -26.25
C ILE A 276 1.01 45.27 -26.77
N HIS A 277 0.05 45.63 -25.92
CA HIS A 277 -0.73 46.85 -26.10
C HIS A 277 0.23 48.03 -26.00
N HIS A 278 0.74 48.48 -27.15
CA HIS A 278 1.25 49.83 -27.29
C HIS A 278 0.10 50.81 -27.04
N GLY A 279 -0.04 51.20 -25.77
CA GLY A 279 -0.81 52.37 -25.38
C GLY A 279 -0.31 53.57 -26.18
N THR A 280 -1.11 53.97 -27.15
CA THR A 280 -0.93 55.24 -27.85
C THR A 280 -1.36 56.34 -26.89
N VAL A 281 -0.41 57.13 -26.42
CA VAL A 281 -0.69 58.36 -25.69
C VAL A 281 -1.23 59.39 -26.68
N MET A 282 -2.47 59.83 -26.48
CA MET A 282 -2.95 61.16 -26.86
C MET A 282 -3.21 61.95 -25.59
#